data_AF-A0A382Z9G8-F1
#
_entry.id   AF-A0A382Z9G8-F1
#
_cell.length_a   1.000
_cell.length_b   1.000
_cell.length_c   1.000
_cell.angle_alpha   90.00
_cell.angle_beta   90.00
_cell.angle_gamma   90.00
#
_symmetry.space_group_name_H-M   'P 1'
#
loop_
_entity.id
_entity.type
_entity.pdbx_description
1 polymer ?
#
loop_
_entity_poly.entity_id
_entity_poly.type
_entity_poly.pdbx_seq_one_letter_code
_entity_poly.pdbx_strand_id
1 'polypeptide(L)'
;MDLRTFISCLLLLAQWGWAQQVYLEPPDSAKELFASRPMPRVSLSPDGQHLLIAERYRFRRINELASRVQALAGIRLNPSSNGPALPEYYFRMEIKNIASGKNKSLKLPSGGKRFSLPIWSPDGRKFAFLQYN
;
A
#
# COMPACT_ATOMS: atom_id res chain seq x y z
N MET A 1 43.13 -31.73 -3.45
CA MET A 1 41.89 -31.73 -4.25
C MET A 1 42.31 -31.40 -5.66
N ASP A 2 42.15 -32.35 -6.58
CA ASP A 2 42.62 -32.17 -7.96
C ASP A 2 41.75 -31.15 -8.70
N LEU A 3 42.40 -30.31 -9.50
CA LEU A 3 41.76 -29.26 -10.32
C LEU A 3 40.62 -29.84 -11.18
N ARG A 4 40.77 -31.09 -11.62
CA ARG A 4 39.76 -31.84 -12.37
C ARG A 4 38.49 -32.08 -11.55
N THR A 5 38.63 -32.48 -10.28
CA THR A 5 37.50 -32.71 -9.36
C THR A 5 36.76 -31.41 -9.07
N PHE A 6 37.49 -30.30 -8.95
CA PHE A 6 36.90 -28.98 -8.73
C PHE A 6 36.07 -28.51 -9.94
N ILE A 7 36.60 -28.68 -11.15
CA ILE A 7 35.90 -28.35 -12.40
C ILE A 7 34.65 -29.23 -12.60
N SER A 8 34.74 -30.53 -12.28
CA SER A 8 33.58 -31.44 -12.34
C SER A 8 32.47 -31.05 -11.36
N CYS A 9 32.81 -30.65 -10.12
CA CYS A 9 31.83 -30.14 -9.16
C CYS A 9 31.18 -28.82 -9.61
N LEU A 10 31.95 -27.92 -10.23
CA LEU A 10 31.42 -26.64 -10.74
C LEU A 10 30.41 -26.85 -11.88
N LEU A 11 30.68 -27.81 -12.76
CA LEU A 11 29.78 -28.16 -13.88
C LEU A 11 28.47 -28.83 -13.42
N LEU A 12 28.51 -29.64 -12.35
CA LEU A 12 27.30 -30.24 -11.76
C LEU A 12 26.40 -29.19 -11.08
N LEU A 13 26.99 -28.16 -10.46
CA LEU A 13 26.24 -27.07 -9.81
C LEU A 13 25.59 -26.10 -10.82
N ALA A 14 26.14 -25.97 -12.03
CA ALA A 14 25.58 -25.11 -13.08
C ALA A 14 24.20 -25.57 -13.56
N GLN A 15 23.88 -26.86 -13.42
CA GLN A 15 22.58 -27.41 -13.82
C GLN A 15 21.43 -27.01 -12.89
N TRP A 16 21.73 -26.52 -11.68
CA TRP A 16 20.72 -26.02 -10.72
C TRP A 16 20.32 -24.56 -10.93
N GLY A 17 20.91 -23.86 -11.92
CA GLY A 17 20.59 -22.46 -12.23
C GLY A 17 19.29 -22.22 -13.01
N TRP A 18 18.59 -23.27 -13.46
CA TRP A 18 17.40 -23.17 -14.31
C TRP A 18 16.08 -23.10 -13.51
N ALA A 19 16.11 -22.50 -12.32
CA ALA A 19 14.92 -22.38 -11.45
C ALA A 19 14.12 -21.08 -11.64
N GLN A 20 14.55 -20.16 -12.51
CA GLN A 20 13.76 -18.97 -12.83
C GLN A 20 12.63 -19.34 -13.80
N GLN A 21 11.43 -19.53 -13.25
CA GLN A 21 10.21 -19.56 -14.04
C GLN A 21 10.06 -18.25 -14.82
N VAL A 22 9.72 -18.36 -16.11
CA VAL A 22 9.40 -17.21 -16.96
C VAL A 22 8.18 -16.48 -16.38
N TYR A 23 8.21 -15.15 -16.36
CA TYR A 23 7.07 -14.35 -15.91
C TYR A 23 5.85 -14.67 -16.77
N LEU A 24 4.77 -15.13 -16.11
CA LEU A 24 3.50 -15.39 -16.77
C LEU A 24 2.60 -14.18 -16.61
N GLU A 25 2.04 -13.71 -17.72
CA GLU A 25 0.99 -12.71 -17.65
C GLU A 25 -0.29 -13.29 -17.01
N PRO A 26 -1.04 -12.46 -16.27
CA PRO A 26 -2.34 -12.89 -15.77
C PRO A 26 -3.29 -13.22 -16.94
N PRO A 27 -4.16 -14.24 -16.80
CA PRO A 27 -5.18 -14.54 -17.80
C PRO A 27 -6.14 -13.35 -17.97
N ASP A 28 -6.77 -13.23 -19.14
CA ASP A 28 -7.60 -12.05 -19.47
C ASP A 28 -8.74 -11.82 -18.48
N SER A 29 -9.34 -12.90 -17.95
CA SER A 29 -10.36 -12.83 -16.89
C SER A 29 -9.87 -12.16 -15.60
N ALA A 30 -8.58 -12.22 -15.31
CA ALA A 30 -7.97 -11.59 -14.14
C ALA A 30 -7.51 -10.16 -14.44
N LYS A 31 -7.19 -9.81 -15.70
CA LYS A 31 -6.73 -8.46 -16.07
C LYS A 31 -7.74 -7.37 -15.68
N GLU A 32 -9.03 -7.63 -15.85
CA GLU A 32 -10.08 -6.69 -15.43
C GLU A 32 -10.05 -6.42 -13.92
N LEU A 33 -9.88 -7.48 -13.11
CA LEU A 33 -9.76 -7.35 -11.66
C LEU A 33 -8.56 -6.48 -11.27
N PHE A 34 -7.41 -6.66 -11.93
CA PHE A 34 -6.19 -5.87 -11.69
C PHE A 34 -6.33 -4.42 -12.18
N ALA A 35 -7.11 -4.17 -13.23
CA ALA A 35 -7.39 -2.83 -13.75
C ALA A 35 -8.44 -2.06 -12.93
N SER A 36 -9.32 -2.76 -12.19
CA SER A 36 -10.38 -2.15 -11.41
C SER A 36 -9.88 -1.35 -10.21
N ARG A 37 -10.50 -0.18 -9.96
CA ARG A 37 -10.26 0.57 -8.72
C ARG A 37 -10.88 -0.17 -7.53
N PRO A 38 -10.18 -0.27 -6.38
CA PRO A 38 -10.79 -0.82 -5.17
C PRO A 38 -11.88 0.11 -4.66
N MET A 39 -12.84 -0.47 -3.91
CA MET A 39 -13.85 0.32 -3.22
C MET A 39 -13.17 1.35 -2.29
N PRO A 40 -13.55 2.63 -2.38
CA PRO A 40 -12.99 3.66 -1.51
C PRO A 40 -13.46 3.42 -0.07
N ARG A 41 -12.66 3.87 0.89
CA ARG A 41 -13.10 3.97 2.28
C ARG A 41 -13.86 5.27 2.46
N VAL A 42 -14.97 5.22 3.20
CA VAL A 42 -15.76 6.40 3.53
C VAL A 42 -15.78 6.66 5.04
N SER A 43 -15.87 7.93 5.44
CA SER A 43 -15.96 8.37 6.83
C SER A 43 -16.92 9.56 6.93
N LEU A 44 -18.06 9.37 7.59
CA LEU A 44 -19.06 10.42 7.80
C LEU A 44 -18.61 11.34 8.95
N SER A 45 -18.78 12.64 8.80
CA SER A 45 -18.54 13.60 9.86
C SER A 45 -19.55 13.43 11.01
N PRO A 46 -19.17 13.72 12.27
CA PRO A 46 -20.07 13.61 13.42
C PRO A 46 -21.39 14.38 13.28
N ASP A 47 -21.38 15.51 12.58
CA ASP A 47 -22.56 16.34 12.28
C ASP A 47 -23.42 15.82 11.09
N GLY A 48 -22.99 14.74 10.44
CA GLY A 48 -23.65 14.12 9.30
C GLY A 48 -23.62 14.95 8.00
N GLN A 49 -22.92 16.07 7.96
CA GLN A 49 -22.96 17.01 6.83
C GLN A 49 -21.98 16.65 5.70
N HIS A 50 -20.89 15.95 6.03
CA HIS A 50 -19.78 15.70 5.13
C HIS A 50 -19.39 14.22 5.13
N LEU A 51 -19.21 13.66 3.93
CA LEU A 51 -18.65 12.33 3.74
C LEU A 51 -17.25 12.45 3.17
N LEU A 52 -16.26 12.04 3.94
CA LEU A 52 -14.90 11.89 3.42
C LEU A 52 -14.80 10.57 2.66
N ILE A 53 -14.25 10.62 1.45
CA ILE A 53 -14.08 9.49 0.55
C ILE A 53 -12.59 9.38 0.24
N ALA A 54 -11.97 8.25 0.60
CA ALA A 54 -10.55 8.02 0.47
C ALA A 54 -10.27 6.77 -0.38
N GLU A 55 -9.54 6.95 -1.50
CA GLU A 55 -9.09 5.85 -2.35
C GLU A 55 -7.74 5.32 -1.89
N ARG A 56 -7.60 3.99 -1.94
CA ARG A 56 -6.37 3.24 -1.60
C ARG A 56 -5.87 2.45 -2.79
N TYR A 57 -4.61 2.05 -2.77
CA TYR A 57 -4.10 1.07 -3.73
C TYR A 57 -4.61 -0.33 -3.36
N ARG A 58 -5.02 -1.11 -4.36
CA ARG A 58 -5.45 -2.50 -4.16
C ARG A 58 -4.29 -3.38 -3.70
N PHE A 59 -3.12 -3.18 -4.32
CA PHE A 59 -1.92 -3.94 -4.05
C PHE A 59 -0.82 -3.02 -3.53
N ARG A 60 -0.07 -3.51 -2.54
CA ARG A 60 1.13 -2.83 -2.05
C ARG A 60 2.28 -3.06 -3.01
N ARG A 61 3.21 -2.10 -3.07
CA ARG A 61 4.43 -2.27 -3.86
C ARG A 61 5.39 -3.24 -3.16
N ILE A 62 6.19 -3.96 -3.93
CA ILE A 62 7.18 -4.92 -3.40
C ILE A 62 8.18 -4.23 -2.46
N ASN A 63 8.57 -2.98 -2.76
CA ASN A 63 9.48 -2.22 -1.89
C ASN A 63 8.88 -1.92 -0.50
N GLU A 64 7.55 -1.81 -0.37
CA GLU A 64 6.88 -1.66 0.91
C GLU A 64 6.85 -2.98 1.69
N LEU A 65 6.62 -4.09 0.98
CA LEU A 65 6.63 -5.44 1.58
C LEU A 65 8.03 -5.86 2.03
N ALA A 66 9.06 -5.40 1.32
CA ALA A 66 10.47 -5.61 1.66
C ALA A 66 11.01 -4.60 2.69
N SER A 67 10.16 -3.69 3.20
CA SER A 67 10.60 -2.68 4.18
C SER A 67 11.03 -3.33 5.50
N ARG A 68 11.93 -2.65 6.23
CA ARG A 68 12.43 -3.13 7.52
C ARG A 68 11.28 -3.16 8.54
N VAL A 69 11.20 -4.26 9.28
CA VAL A 69 10.21 -4.45 10.35
C VAL A 69 10.93 -4.72 11.66
N GLN A 70 10.52 -4.01 12.72
CA GLN A 70 10.93 -4.26 14.10
C GLN A 70 9.78 -4.94 14.85
N ALA A 71 10.02 -6.11 15.43
CA ALA A 71 9.07 -6.74 16.34
C ALA A 71 9.35 -6.27 17.78
N LEU A 72 8.32 -5.81 18.49
CA LEU A 72 8.40 -5.40 19.90
C LEU A 72 7.10 -5.78 20.60
N ALA A 73 7.18 -6.58 21.67
CA ALA A 73 6.02 -7.01 22.47
C ALA A 73 4.84 -7.56 21.61
N GLY A 74 5.15 -8.33 20.56
CA GLY A 74 4.15 -8.90 19.64
C GLY A 74 3.64 -7.94 18.56
N ILE A 75 4.06 -6.67 18.57
CA ILE A 75 3.69 -5.65 17.57
C ILE A 75 4.79 -5.56 16.51
N ARG A 76 4.39 -5.44 15.24
CA ARG A 76 5.29 -5.21 14.11
C ARG A 76 5.28 -3.73 13.74
N LEU A 77 6.41 -3.08 13.89
CA LEU A 77 6.60 -1.65 13.68
C LEU A 77 7.51 -1.37 12.48
N ASN A 78 7.25 -0.27 11.78
CA ASN A 78 8.19 0.31 10.84
C ASN A 78 9.14 1.24 11.64
N PRO A 79 10.44 0.94 11.74
CA PRO A 79 11.37 1.73 12.55
C PRO A 79 11.63 3.13 12.01
N SER A 80 11.31 3.42 10.74
CA SER A 80 11.47 4.76 10.14
C SER A 80 10.32 5.69 10.51
N SER A 81 9.12 5.17 10.76
CA SER A 81 7.94 5.97 11.10
C SER A 81 7.42 5.74 12.52
N ASN A 82 7.95 4.76 13.24
CA ASN A 82 7.46 4.25 14.52
C ASN A 82 5.97 3.85 14.51
N GLY A 83 5.38 3.69 13.31
CA GLY A 83 4.01 3.23 13.12
C GLY A 83 3.93 1.73 12.87
N PRO A 84 2.74 1.21 12.54
CA PRO A 84 2.58 -0.18 12.10
C PRO A 84 3.53 -0.51 10.94
N ALA A 85 4.00 -1.74 10.86
CA ALA A 85 4.87 -2.19 9.77
C ALA A 85 4.20 -2.12 8.39
N LEU A 86 2.89 -2.39 8.34
CA LEU A 86 2.09 -2.44 7.10
C LEU A 86 0.78 -1.66 7.27
N PRO A 87 0.82 -0.34 7.48
CA PRO A 87 -0.38 0.45 7.69
C PRO A 87 -1.15 0.61 6.37
N GLU A 88 -2.45 0.85 6.43
CA GLU A 88 -3.25 1.10 5.24
C GLU A 88 -3.05 2.54 4.75
N TYR A 89 -2.89 2.70 3.43
CA TYR A 89 -2.55 3.99 2.82
C TYR A 89 -3.57 4.42 1.78
N TYR A 90 -3.88 5.70 1.81
CA TYR A 90 -4.74 6.39 0.84
C TYR A 90 -3.91 7.38 0.03
N PHE A 91 -4.30 7.62 -1.22
CA PHE A 91 -3.56 8.51 -2.14
C PHE A 91 -4.43 9.58 -2.79
N ARG A 92 -5.76 9.40 -2.77
CA ARG A 92 -6.74 10.39 -3.23
C ARG A 92 -7.82 10.51 -2.17
N MET A 93 -8.17 11.74 -1.82
CA MET A 93 -9.21 12.03 -0.84
C MET A 93 -10.11 13.14 -1.34
N GLU A 94 -11.42 12.98 -1.12
CA GLU A 94 -12.45 13.95 -1.48
C GLU A 94 -13.44 14.10 -0.34
N ILE A 95 -14.12 15.24 -0.28
CA ILE A 95 -15.21 15.49 0.66
C ILE A 95 -16.48 15.74 -0.14
N LYS A 96 -17.50 14.95 0.13
CA LYS A 96 -18.85 15.14 -0.38
C LYS A 96 -19.70 15.86 0.66
N ASN A 97 -20.33 16.96 0.30
CA ASN A 97 -21.40 17.53 1.10
C ASN A 97 -22.68 16.71 0.88
N ILE A 98 -23.31 16.24 1.95
CA ILE A 98 -24.45 15.31 1.86
C ILE A 98 -25.69 16.00 1.28
N ALA A 99 -26.02 17.20 1.77
CA ALA A 99 -27.24 17.90 1.37
C ALA A 99 -27.22 18.32 -0.11
N SER A 100 -26.11 18.87 -0.60
CA SER A 100 -25.98 19.32 -1.99
C SER A 100 -25.48 18.25 -2.96
N GLY A 101 -24.94 17.14 -2.44
CA GLY A 101 -24.29 16.09 -3.23
C GLY A 101 -22.96 16.49 -3.89
N LYS A 102 -22.47 17.72 -3.67
CA LYS A 102 -21.25 18.24 -4.30
C LYS A 102 -20.00 17.60 -3.72
N ASN A 103 -19.10 17.16 -4.59
CA ASN A 103 -17.77 16.66 -4.22
C ASN A 103 -16.72 17.75 -4.34
N LYS A 104 -15.76 17.74 -3.40
CA LYS A 104 -14.58 18.59 -3.41
C LYS A 104 -13.34 17.73 -3.18
N SER A 105 -12.48 17.61 -4.19
CA SER A 105 -11.20 16.91 -4.03
C SER A 105 -10.27 17.69 -3.09
N LEU A 106 -9.57 16.99 -2.22
CA LEU A 106 -8.58 17.58 -1.33
C LEU A 106 -7.26 17.80 -2.07
N LYS A 107 -6.66 18.97 -1.87
CA LYS A 107 -5.29 19.23 -2.31
C LYS A 107 -4.33 18.54 -1.35
N LEU A 108 -3.76 17.42 -1.78
CA LEU A 108 -2.81 16.64 -0.99
C LEU A 108 -1.37 17.03 -1.34
N PRO A 109 -0.42 16.90 -0.38
CA PRO A 109 1.00 17.01 -0.66
C PRO A 109 1.43 16.13 -1.84
N SER A 110 2.22 16.71 -2.76
CA SER A 110 2.70 16.03 -3.97
C SER A 110 3.89 15.11 -3.70
N GLY A 111 4.32 14.34 -4.72
CA GLY A 111 5.54 13.53 -4.64
C GLY A 111 5.33 12.08 -4.21
N GLY A 112 4.19 11.47 -4.55
CA GLY A 112 3.93 10.05 -4.26
C GLY A 112 3.74 9.73 -2.78
N LYS A 113 3.46 10.75 -1.96
CA LYS A 113 3.15 10.61 -0.54
C LYS A 113 1.88 9.80 -0.32
N ARG A 114 1.83 9.14 0.83
CA ARG A 114 0.73 8.27 1.25
C ARG A 114 0.13 8.80 2.53
N PHE A 115 -1.15 8.55 2.75
CA PHE A 115 -1.89 9.15 3.87
C PHE A 115 -2.65 8.12 4.68
N SER A 116 -2.83 8.35 5.99
CA SER A 116 -3.77 7.55 6.79
C SER A 116 -5.22 7.89 6.43
N LEU A 117 -6.17 7.10 6.90
CA LEU A 117 -7.55 7.55 6.86
C LEU A 117 -7.68 8.81 7.75
N PRO A 118 -8.33 9.87 7.28
CA PRO A 118 -8.63 11.02 8.10
C PRO A 118 -9.58 10.69 9.26
N ILE A 119 -9.29 11.30 10.40
CA ILE A 119 -10.10 11.25 11.61
C ILE A 119 -10.73 12.61 11.81
N TRP A 120 -12.05 12.66 11.94
CA TRP A 120 -12.80 13.88 12.20
C TRP A 120 -12.55 14.38 13.63
N SER A 121 -12.52 15.70 13.80
CA SER A 121 -12.65 16.31 15.12
C SER A 121 -14.03 15.98 15.72
N PRO A 122 -14.19 15.95 17.05
CA PRO A 122 -15.47 15.64 17.68
C PRO A 122 -16.62 16.55 17.25
N ASP A 123 -16.31 17.81 16.93
CA ASP A 123 -17.27 18.80 16.42
C ASP A 123 -17.53 18.70 14.90
N GLY A 124 -16.84 17.79 14.19
CA GLY A 124 -16.96 17.57 12.74
C GLY A 124 -16.42 18.68 11.85
N ARG A 125 -15.87 19.76 12.41
CA ARG A 125 -15.43 20.94 11.64
C ARG A 125 -14.07 20.77 10.97
N LYS A 126 -13.26 19.85 11.48
CA LYS A 126 -11.89 19.58 11.01
C LYS A 126 -11.65 18.08 10.93
N PHE A 127 -10.59 17.70 10.25
CA PHE A 127 -10.06 16.34 10.28
C PHE A 127 -8.55 16.38 10.22
N ALA A 128 -7.91 15.33 10.71
CA ALA A 128 -6.46 15.16 10.66
C ALA A 128 -6.11 13.79 10.07
N PHE A 129 -4.98 13.72 9.38
CA PHE A 129 -4.43 12.48 8.85
C PHE A 129 -2.90 12.54 8.91
N LEU A 130 -2.28 11.37 8.98
CA LEU A 130 -0.83 11.23 8.92
C LEU A 130 -0.37 11.20 7.47
N GLN A 131 0.81 11.77 7.21
CA GLN A 131 1.54 11.60 5.97
C GLN A 131 2.68 10.60 6.17
N TYR A 132 2.83 9.67 5.24
CA TYR A 132 3.90 8.69 5.17
C TYR A 132 4.80 8.98 3.97
N ASN A 133 6.10 8.75 4.16
CA ASN A 133 7.13 8.89 3.14
C ASN A 133 7.30 7.62 2.31
#